data_AF-A0A803MM04-F1
#
_entry.id   AF-A0A803MM04-F1
#
_cell.length_a   1.000
_cell.length_b   1.000
_cell.length_c   1.000
_cell.angle_alpha   90.00
_cell.angle_beta   90.00
_cell.angle_gamma   90.00
#
_symmetry.space_group_name_H-M   'P 1'
#
loop_
_entity.id
_entity.type
_entity.pdbx_description
1 polymer ?
#
loop_
_entity_poly.entity_id
_entity_poly.type
_entity_poly.pdbx_seq_one_letter_code
_entity_poly.pdbx_strand_id
1 'polypeptide(L)'
;DYEAEGERQPGVEKFYQINHIYQYVDFVKKMREEYGKLNKVEMSIWECCELLNDVIDESDPDLDEPQIEHLLQSAEAIRKDYPNEDWLHLTALIHDLGKVLLLPSFGELPQWAVVGDIFPVGCAFDASIVHHKYFALNPDYNNPAYNTKYGMYSEGCGLENVLMSFGHDDYMYLIAKENNTTLPSAALFIIRYHSFSALHTAGAYKYLMNEEDKENLKWLHIFNKYDLYSKILPDKAKMVKMDHSRHCSGDATNQGHTKRKEQGIPTKPVIERILDLVLEAKHCAGAGRGGGREKKEIQGEKVRVPKLLNATRCANLKMLNSISPHFVSDYAPARHFDGSYGARSPSPTPFSHPTL
;
A
#
# COMPACT_ATOMS: atom_id res chain seq x y z
N ASP A 1 5.26 16.78 8.37
CA ASP A 1 5.77 18.10 7.93
C ASP A 1 7.05 17.86 7.16
N TYR A 2 7.07 18.13 5.85
CA TYR A 2 8.23 17.86 4.98
C TYR A 2 9.35 18.91 5.10
N GLU A 3 9.10 20.01 5.82
CA GLU A 3 10.08 21.08 6.05
C GLU A 3 10.65 21.05 7.48
N ALA A 4 10.08 20.23 8.37
CA ALA A 4 10.59 20.05 9.74
C ALA A 4 11.85 19.17 9.76
N GLU A 5 12.93 19.66 10.37
CA GLU A 5 14.16 18.87 10.55
C GLU A 5 13.88 17.55 11.29
N GLY A 6 14.19 16.43 10.64
CA GLY A 6 14.02 15.08 11.19
C GLY A 6 14.98 14.09 10.54
N GLU A 7 15.33 13.01 11.24
CA GLU A 7 16.36 12.06 10.80
C GLU A 7 16.05 11.41 9.44
N ARG A 8 14.75 11.30 9.08
CA ARG A 8 14.29 10.72 7.81
C ARG A 8 14.23 11.71 6.64
N GLN A 9 14.25 13.02 6.90
CA GLN A 9 14.03 14.04 5.87
C GLN A 9 14.96 13.92 4.65
N PRO A 10 16.28 13.68 4.80
CA PRO A 10 17.15 13.53 3.63
C PRO A 10 16.77 12.33 2.74
N GLY A 11 16.27 11.26 3.35
CA GLY A 11 15.78 10.07 2.64
C GLY A 11 14.49 10.38 1.88
N VAL A 12 13.54 11.05 2.55
CA VAL A 12 12.25 11.45 1.96
C VAL A 12 12.45 12.44 0.80
N GLU A 13 13.31 13.44 0.94
CA GLU A 13 13.63 14.37 -0.15
C GLU A 13 14.27 13.63 -1.34
N LYS A 14 15.19 12.69 -1.06
CA LYS A 14 15.82 11.89 -2.10
C LYS A 14 14.82 10.98 -2.82
N PHE A 15 13.89 10.40 -2.08
CA PHE A 15 12.77 9.62 -2.60
C PHE A 15 11.95 10.46 -3.60
N TYR A 16 11.47 11.62 -3.16
CA TYR A 16 10.61 12.49 -3.98
C TYR A 16 11.38 13.09 -5.16
N GLN A 17 12.68 13.38 -5.02
CA GLN A 17 13.52 13.74 -6.15
C GLN A 17 13.45 12.69 -7.26
N ILE A 18 13.62 11.41 -6.93
CA ILE A 18 13.61 10.32 -7.92
C ILE A 18 12.20 10.14 -8.48
N ASN A 19 11.17 10.13 -7.62
CA ASN A 19 9.77 10.03 -8.04
C ASN A 19 9.43 11.09 -9.09
N HIS A 20 9.68 12.38 -8.79
CA HIS A 20 9.33 13.49 -9.67
C HIS A 20 10.12 13.48 -10.99
N ILE A 21 11.32 12.89 -11.04
CA ILE A 21 12.09 12.76 -12.29
C ILE A 21 11.50 11.69 -13.21
N TYR A 22 11.06 10.56 -12.65
CA TYR A 22 10.74 9.35 -13.43
C TYR A 22 9.25 9.05 -13.59
N GLN A 23 8.36 9.76 -12.89
CA GLN A 23 6.92 9.73 -13.11
C GLN A 23 6.52 10.68 -14.26
N TYR A 24 6.66 10.20 -15.50
CA TYR A 24 6.23 10.88 -16.73
C TYR A 24 5.20 10.03 -17.49
N VAL A 25 4.48 10.64 -18.44
CA VAL A 25 3.31 10.04 -19.11
C VAL A 25 3.60 8.65 -19.67
N ASP A 26 4.73 8.48 -20.37
CA ASP A 26 5.08 7.19 -20.99
C ASP A 26 5.42 6.11 -19.97
N PHE A 27 6.09 6.47 -18.87
CA PHE A 27 6.33 5.56 -17.75
C PHE A 27 5.01 5.07 -17.16
N VAL A 28 4.11 6.00 -16.81
CA VAL A 28 2.84 5.66 -16.17
C VAL A 28 1.97 4.79 -17.08
N LYS A 29 1.89 5.10 -18.38
CA LYS A 29 1.16 4.28 -19.36
C LYS A 29 1.68 2.84 -19.39
N LYS A 30 3.01 2.68 -19.44
CA LYS A 30 3.65 1.36 -19.42
C LYS A 30 3.36 0.59 -18.13
N MET A 31 3.41 1.27 -16.99
CA MET A 31 3.11 0.65 -15.70
C MET A 31 1.65 0.18 -15.62
N ARG A 32 0.69 1.03 -16.03
CA ARG A 32 -0.73 0.63 -16.10
C ARG A 32 -0.99 -0.51 -17.07
N GLU A 33 -0.31 -0.55 -18.22
CA GLU A 33 -0.41 -1.65 -19.18
C GLU A 33 0.09 -2.97 -18.56
N GLU A 34 1.23 -2.94 -17.89
CA GLU A 34 1.84 -4.13 -17.30
C GLU A 34 1.06 -4.64 -16.09
N TYR A 35 0.74 -3.74 -15.15
CA TYR A 35 0.10 -4.10 -13.88
C TYR A 35 -1.41 -4.21 -13.98
N GLY A 36 -2.05 -3.57 -14.97
CA GLY A 36 -3.48 -3.75 -15.24
C GLY A 36 -3.86 -5.15 -15.74
N LYS A 37 -2.89 -6.02 -16.03
CA LYS A 37 -3.13 -7.44 -16.34
C LYS A 37 -3.53 -8.26 -15.11
N LEU A 38 -3.21 -7.77 -13.90
CA LEU A 38 -3.52 -8.38 -12.60
C LEU A 38 -3.19 -9.88 -12.51
N ASN A 39 -2.07 -10.28 -13.11
CA ASN A 39 -1.68 -11.68 -13.27
C ASN A 39 -0.45 -12.05 -12.41
N LYS A 40 -0.23 -11.32 -11.31
CA LYS A 40 0.92 -11.53 -10.42
C LYS A 40 0.65 -12.67 -9.43
N VAL A 41 -0.39 -12.54 -8.60
CA VAL A 41 -0.77 -13.50 -7.57
C VAL A 41 -2.28 -13.48 -7.34
N GLU A 42 -2.87 -14.63 -7.00
CA GLU A 42 -4.25 -14.75 -6.50
C GLU A 42 -4.21 -15.00 -4.99
N MET A 43 -4.89 -14.15 -4.20
CA MET A 43 -4.94 -14.26 -2.74
C MET A 43 -6.16 -13.52 -2.17
N SER A 44 -6.49 -13.82 -0.92
CA SER A 44 -7.47 -13.08 -0.14
C SER A 44 -6.91 -11.75 0.38
N ILE A 45 -7.81 -10.85 0.77
CA ILE A 45 -7.45 -9.56 1.40
C ILE A 45 -6.58 -9.77 2.64
N TRP A 46 -6.88 -10.79 3.46
CA TRP A 46 -6.13 -11.03 4.69
C TRP A 46 -4.70 -11.53 4.43
N GLU A 47 -4.52 -12.44 3.47
CA GLU A 47 -3.18 -12.87 3.04
C GLU A 47 -2.37 -11.67 2.52
N CYS A 48 -3.02 -10.75 1.80
CA CYS A 48 -2.39 -9.50 1.36
C CYS A 48 -1.95 -8.62 2.53
N CYS A 49 -2.79 -8.45 3.56
CA CYS A 49 -2.43 -7.72 4.78
C CYS A 49 -1.20 -8.34 5.47
N GLU A 50 -1.14 -9.67 5.57
CA GLU A 50 -0.03 -10.39 6.21
C GLU A 50 1.30 -10.16 5.48
N LEU A 51 1.28 -10.06 4.14
CA LEU A 51 2.47 -9.77 3.34
C LEU A 51 3.07 -8.37 3.59
N LEU A 52 2.26 -7.41 4.04
CA LEU A 52 2.72 -6.05 4.32
C LEU A 52 3.39 -5.89 5.69
N ASN A 53 3.50 -6.96 6.48
CA ASN A 53 4.22 -6.93 7.75
C ASN A 53 5.73 -6.65 7.60
N ASP A 54 6.29 -6.95 6.41
CA ASP A 54 7.72 -6.76 6.11
C ASP A 54 8.00 -5.50 5.27
N VAL A 55 6.99 -4.63 5.08
CA VAL A 55 7.09 -3.42 4.27
C VAL A 55 7.19 -2.17 5.16
N ILE A 56 8.23 -1.36 4.94
CA ILE A 56 8.42 -0.05 5.55
C ILE A 56 8.37 1.01 4.44
N ASP A 57 7.49 2.00 4.60
CA ASP A 57 7.29 3.08 3.64
C ASP A 57 8.37 4.17 3.80
N GLU A 58 9.23 4.33 2.80
CA GLU A 58 10.33 5.32 2.81
C GLU A 58 9.85 6.77 2.61
N SER A 59 8.65 6.97 2.04
CA SER A 59 8.11 8.29 1.76
C SER A 59 7.44 8.95 2.96
N ASP A 60 7.05 8.13 3.94
CA ASP A 60 6.36 8.58 5.15
C ASP A 60 7.37 9.14 6.17
N PRO A 61 7.30 10.44 6.52
CA PRO A 61 8.17 11.00 7.54
C PRO A 61 7.80 10.54 8.97
N ASP A 62 6.59 9.98 9.16
CA ASP A 62 5.97 9.74 10.47
C ASP A 62 5.91 8.24 10.85
N LEU A 63 6.07 7.30 9.90
CA LEU A 63 5.82 5.85 10.12
C LEU A 63 7.07 4.97 10.01
N ASP A 64 7.51 4.39 11.13
CA ASP A 64 8.57 3.34 11.19
C ASP A 64 8.00 1.96 11.60
N GLU A 65 6.68 1.80 11.54
CA GLU A 65 5.95 0.58 11.94
C GLU A 65 5.55 -0.28 10.73
N PRO A 66 5.35 -1.60 10.91
CA PRO A 66 4.83 -2.46 9.86
C PRO A 66 3.50 -1.95 9.31
N GLN A 67 3.39 -1.96 7.99
CA GLN A 67 2.24 -1.41 7.28
C GLN A 67 0.90 -2.06 7.68
N ILE A 68 0.86 -3.32 8.11
CA ILE A 68 -0.36 -3.97 8.61
C ILE A 68 -0.94 -3.28 9.86
N GLU A 69 -0.08 -2.74 10.73
CA GLU A 69 -0.53 -2.04 11.95
C GLU A 69 -1.28 -0.76 11.58
N HIS A 70 -0.76 -0.01 10.61
CA HIS A 70 -1.40 1.19 10.05
C HIS A 70 -2.81 0.91 9.51
N LEU A 71 -2.97 -0.16 8.73
CA LEU A 71 -4.26 -0.56 8.16
C LEU A 71 -5.29 -0.83 9.27
N LEU A 72 -4.90 -1.57 10.30
CA LEU A 72 -5.78 -1.92 11.42
C LEU A 72 -6.12 -0.71 12.28
N GLN A 73 -5.15 0.17 12.53
CA GLN A 73 -5.35 1.41 13.29
C GLN A 73 -6.34 2.34 12.59
N SER A 74 -6.16 2.54 11.28
CA SER A 74 -7.03 3.38 10.45
C SER A 74 -8.47 2.85 10.44
N ALA A 75 -8.62 1.54 10.18
CA ALA A 75 -9.94 0.89 10.14
C ALA A 75 -10.66 0.96 11.50
N GLU A 76 -9.97 0.66 12.60
CA GLU A 76 -10.59 0.69 13.94
C GLU A 76 -10.93 2.11 14.40
N ALA A 77 -10.12 3.10 14.03
CA ALA A 77 -10.40 4.50 14.35
C ALA A 77 -11.66 4.99 13.62
N ILE A 78 -11.78 4.72 12.31
CA ILE A 78 -12.98 5.04 11.53
C ILE A 78 -14.20 4.29 12.07
N ARG A 79 -14.06 3.01 12.40
CA ARG A 79 -15.17 2.19 12.94
C ARG A 79 -15.77 2.77 14.22
N LYS A 80 -14.96 3.41 15.07
CA LYS A 80 -15.44 4.06 16.31
C LYS A 80 -16.28 5.29 16.02
N ASP A 81 -15.86 6.11 15.07
CA ASP A 81 -16.50 7.40 14.79
C ASP A 81 -17.66 7.28 13.79
N TYR A 82 -17.61 6.30 12.89
CA TYR A 82 -18.61 6.04 11.84
C TYR A 82 -19.14 4.61 11.91
N PRO A 83 -19.79 4.18 13.01
CA PRO A 83 -20.14 2.77 13.25
C PRO A 83 -21.10 2.15 12.23
N ASN A 84 -21.81 2.96 11.43
CA ASN A 84 -22.77 2.50 10.43
C ASN A 84 -22.24 2.53 8.99
N GLU A 85 -20.98 2.95 8.78
CA GLU A 85 -20.35 3.04 7.46
C GLU A 85 -19.34 1.90 7.26
N ASP A 86 -19.83 0.66 7.25
CA ASP A 86 -19.02 -0.56 7.15
C ASP A 86 -18.07 -0.58 5.93
N TRP A 87 -18.53 -0.08 4.80
CA TRP A 87 -17.73 0.09 3.58
C TRP A 87 -16.51 0.99 3.81
N LEU A 88 -16.62 2.01 4.68
CA LEU A 88 -15.52 2.92 4.98
C LEU A 88 -14.49 2.27 5.89
N HIS A 89 -14.91 1.36 6.78
CA HIS A 89 -14.00 0.56 7.62
C HIS A 89 -13.17 -0.36 6.74
N LEU A 90 -13.83 -1.04 5.79
CA LEU A 90 -13.15 -1.90 4.83
C LEU A 90 -12.22 -1.10 3.91
N THR A 91 -12.67 0.06 3.42
CA THR A 91 -11.85 0.98 2.61
C THR A 91 -10.55 1.32 3.34
N ALA A 92 -10.63 1.62 4.64
CA ALA A 92 -9.47 1.90 5.46
C ALA A 92 -8.57 0.69 5.71
N LEU A 93 -9.12 -0.50 5.80
CA LEU A 93 -8.31 -1.72 5.90
C LEU A 93 -7.52 -1.99 4.61
N ILE A 94 -8.05 -1.61 3.45
CA ILE A 94 -7.50 -2.03 2.15
C ILE A 94 -6.77 -0.94 1.36
N HIS A 95 -6.89 0.33 1.74
CA HIS A 95 -6.39 1.47 0.94
C HIS A 95 -4.93 1.30 0.51
N ASP A 96 -4.10 0.83 1.43
CA ASP A 96 -2.65 0.71 1.25
C ASP A 96 -2.19 -0.66 0.74
N LEU A 97 -3.11 -1.58 0.43
CA LEU A 97 -2.77 -2.93 -0.05
C LEU A 97 -2.03 -2.95 -1.39
N GLY A 98 -2.08 -1.85 -2.15
CA GLY A 98 -1.28 -1.71 -3.36
C GLY A 98 0.23 -1.70 -3.12
N LYS A 99 0.69 -1.50 -1.87
CA LYS A 99 2.10 -1.54 -1.47
C LYS A 99 2.76 -2.91 -1.66
N VAL A 100 1.98 -3.97 -1.90
CA VAL A 100 2.52 -5.30 -2.27
C VAL A 100 3.39 -5.27 -3.53
N LEU A 101 3.28 -4.23 -4.37
CA LEU A 101 4.17 -4.01 -5.52
C LEU A 101 5.67 -3.96 -5.15
N LEU A 102 6.00 -3.69 -3.89
CA LEU A 102 7.36 -3.72 -3.36
C LEU A 102 7.92 -5.13 -3.20
N LEU A 103 7.05 -6.15 -3.20
CA LEU A 103 7.44 -7.53 -2.91
C LEU A 103 7.87 -8.26 -4.20
N PRO A 104 8.82 -9.22 -4.10
CA PRO A 104 9.31 -9.99 -5.26
C PRO A 104 8.22 -10.66 -6.08
N SER A 105 7.18 -11.21 -5.43
CA SER A 105 6.06 -11.87 -6.10
C SER A 105 5.21 -10.94 -6.96
N PHE A 106 5.35 -9.63 -6.77
CA PHE A 106 4.59 -8.61 -7.50
C PHE A 106 5.46 -7.80 -8.47
N GLY A 107 6.79 -7.93 -8.40
CA GLY A 107 7.71 -7.29 -9.34
C GLY A 107 8.83 -6.48 -8.68
N GLU A 108 8.84 -6.37 -7.35
CA GLU A 108 9.89 -5.67 -6.59
C GLU A 108 10.15 -4.25 -7.14
N LEU A 109 9.07 -3.49 -7.30
CA LEU A 109 9.19 -2.12 -7.78
C LEU A 109 9.96 -1.27 -6.77
N PRO A 110 10.76 -0.29 -7.24
CA PRO A 110 11.39 0.65 -6.33
C PRO A 110 10.32 1.49 -5.63
N GLN A 111 10.56 1.89 -4.38
CA GLN A 111 9.57 2.61 -3.56
C GLN A 111 8.99 3.85 -4.26
N TRP A 112 9.82 4.61 -4.99
CA TRP A 112 9.37 5.82 -5.71
C TRP A 112 8.28 5.55 -6.77
N ALA A 113 8.14 4.31 -7.23
CA ALA A 113 7.12 3.89 -8.19
C ALA A 113 5.90 3.22 -7.51
N VAL A 114 5.84 3.20 -6.18
CA VAL A 114 4.78 2.54 -5.41
C VAL A 114 4.14 3.47 -4.37
N VAL A 115 4.93 4.12 -3.52
CA VAL A 115 4.44 4.91 -2.38
C VAL A 115 4.57 6.43 -2.64
N GLY A 116 4.17 7.23 -1.66
CA GLY A 116 4.27 8.69 -1.68
C GLY A 116 3.08 9.40 -2.33
N ASP A 117 3.06 10.73 -2.17
CA ASP A 117 2.03 11.60 -2.73
C ASP A 117 1.94 11.43 -4.26
N ILE A 118 0.72 11.33 -4.78
CA ILE A 118 0.45 11.20 -6.22
C ILE A 118 0.07 12.55 -6.84
N PHE A 119 0.28 12.67 -8.15
CA PHE A 119 -0.05 13.86 -8.93
C PHE A 119 -0.44 13.51 -10.37
N PRO A 120 -1.19 14.36 -11.08
CA PRO A 120 -1.48 14.19 -12.50
C PRO A 120 -0.19 14.30 -13.34
N VAL A 121 0.05 13.32 -14.20
CA VAL A 121 1.04 13.45 -15.29
C VAL A 121 0.34 14.00 -16.54
N GLY A 122 1.09 14.58 -17.48
CA GLY A 122 0.53 15.05 -18.75
C GLY A 122 -0.21 16.39 -18.69
N CYS A 123 -0.12 17.11 -17.57
CA CYS A 123 -0.41 18.54 -17.43
C CYS A 123 0.66 19.21 -16.55
N ALA A 124 0.63 20.53 -16.45
CA ALA A 124 1.59 21.26 -15.63
C ALA A 124 1.56 20.80 -14.15
N PHE A 125 2.74 20.63 -13.57
CA PHE A 125 2.89 20.28 -12.16
C PHE A 125 2.64 21.50 -11.28
N ASP A 126 1.67 21.41 -10.38
CA ASP A 126 1.29 22.49 -9.47
C ASP A 126 2.33 22.67 -8.36
N ALA A 127 2.63 23.90 -7.99
CA ALA A 127 3.63 24.23 -6.98
C ALA A 127 3.31 23.68 -5.57
N SER A 128 2.06 23.26 -5.32
CA SER A 128 1.67 22.62 -4.07
C SER A 128 2.15 21.17 -3.92
N ILE A 129 2.66 20.54 -4.99
CA ILE A 129 3.22 19.18 -4.90
C ILE A 129 4.52 19.25 -4.08
N VAL A 130 4.68 18.33 -3.13
CA VAL A 130 5.86 18.24 -2.26
C VAL A 130 7.15 18.24 -3.10
N HIS A 131 8.19 18.96 -2.65
CA HIS A 131 9.46 19.10 -3.37
C HIS A 131 9.36 19.41 -4.88
N HIS A 132 8.39 20.25 -5.28
CA HIS A 132 8.10 20.65 -6.67
C HIS A 132 9.34 21.00 -7.52
N LYS A 133 10.37 21.59 -6.90
CA LYS A 133 11.64 21.99 -7.55
C LYS A 133 12.28 20.88 -8.41
N TYR A 134 12.07 19.61 -8.09
CA TYR A 134 12.67 18.50 -8.84
C TYR A 134 11.97 18.19 -10.17
N PHE A 135 10.74 18.66 -10.39
CA PHE A 135 10.07 18.51 -11.68
C PHE A 135 10.83 19.19 -12.82
N ALA A 136 11.67 20.19 -12.55
CA ALA A 136 12.54 20.80 -13.57
C ALA A 136 13.45 19.78 -14.31
N LEU A 137 13.66 18.59 -13.73
CA LEU A 137 14.43 17.49 -14.30
C LEU A 137 13.56 16.42 -14.98
N ASN A 138 12.22 16.50 -14.85
CA ASN A 138 11.29 15.57 -15.49
C ASN A 138 11.22 15.86 -17.01
N PRO A 139 11.28 14.84 -17.88
CA PRO A 139 11.20 15.03 -19.32
C PRO A 139 9.90 15.70 -19.80
N ASP A 140 8.79 15.55 -19.08
CA ASP A 140 7.50 16.15 -19.42
C ASP A 140 7.38 17.63 -18.98
N TYR A 141 8.26 18.12 -18.11
CA TYR A 141 8.16 19.48 -17.54
C TYR A 141 8.18 20.59 -18.58
N ASN A 142 9.06 20.46 -19.58
CA ASN A 142 9.17 21.43 -20.68
C ASN A 142 8.51 20.92 -21.98
N ASN A 143 7.78 19.80 -21.92
CA ASN A 143 7.12 19.25 -23.10
C ASN A 143 5.89 20.10 -23.45
N PRO A 144 5.80 20.71 -24.63
CA PRO A 144 4.68 21.59 -25.01
C PRO A 144 3.33 20.87 -25.05
N ALA A 145 3.30 19.54 -25.13
CA ALA A 145 2.06 18.76 -25.03
C ALA A 145 1.50 18.71 -23.59
N TYR A 146 2.34 18.89 -22.58
CA TYR A 146 2.00 18.62 -21.17
C TYR A 146 2.23 19.82 -20.25
N ASN A 147 3.07 20.79 -20.62
CA ASN A 147 3.46 21.89 -19.73
C ASN A 147 2.44 23.03 -19.61
N THR A 148 1.20 22.82 -20.04
CA THR A 148 0.11 23.80 -19.88
C THR A 148 -0.84 23.36 -18.75
N LYS A 149 -1.69 24.28 -18.28
CA LYS A 149 -2.67 24.00 -17.21
C LYS A 149 -3.47 22.72 -17.45
N TYR A 150 -3.95 22.51 -18.67
CA TYR A 150 -4.72 21.32 -19.01
C TYR A 150 -3.87 20.22 -19.65
N GLY A 151 -2.73 20.58 -20.28
CA GLY A 151 -1.88 19.62 -20.99
C GLY A 151 -2.69 18.79 -21.97
N MET A 152 -2.74 17.46 -21.75
CA MET A 152 -3.50 16.52 -22.56
C MET A 152 -4.97 16.34 -22.15
N TYR A 153 -5.46 17.05 -21.14
CA TYR A 153 -6.82 16.92 -20.59
C TYR A 153 -7.76 18.03 -21.04
N SER A 154 -9.06 17.82 -20.82
CA SER A 154 -10.08 18.86 -20.90
C SER A 154 -10.55 19.29 -19.51
N GLU A 155 -11.08 20.50 -19.41
CA GLU A 155 -11.70 21.00 -18.18
C GLU A 155 -12.88 20.10 -17.76
N GLY A 156 -12.95 19.80 -16.46
CA GLY A 156 -14.01 18.97 -15.87
C GLY A 156 -14.10 17.57 -16.46
N CYS A 157 -13.01 17.02 -17.01
CA CYS A 157 -13.00 15.70 -17.61
C CYS A 157 -13.28 14.55 -16.63
N GLY A 158 -13.23 14.82 -15.32
CA GLY A 158 -13.33 13.81 -14.29
C GLY A 158 -11.95 13.20 -14.01
N LEU A 159 -11.60 13.06 -12.72
CA LEU A 159 -10.32 12.51 -12.32
C LEU A 159 -10.14 11.07 -12.80
N GLU A 160 -11.23 10.34 -13.05
CA GLU A 160 -11.19 9.01 -13.62
C GLU A 160 -10.49 8.96 -14.99
N ASN A 161 -10.56 10.07 -15.75
CA ASN A 161 -9.93 10.27 -17.06
C ASN A 161 -8.56 10.95 -16.97
N VAL A 162 -8.09 11.28 -15.77
CA VAL A 162 -6.77 11.84 -15.51
C VAL A 162 -5.79 10.70 -15.25
N LEU A 163 -4.64 10.75 -15.92
CA LEU A 163 -3.54 9.85 -15.69
C LEU A 163 -2.74 10.36 -14.48
N MET A 164 -2.85 9.64 -13.36
CA MET A 164 -2.09 9.91 -12.13
C MET A 164 -0.73 9.22 -12.18
N SER A 165 0.29 9.77 -11.53
CA SER A 165 1.55 9.08 -11.24
C SER A 165 1.27 7.68 -10.70
N PHE A 166 2.01 6.68 -11.19
CA PHE A 166 1.72 5.28 -10.87
C PHE A 166 2.16 4.95 -9.44
N GLY A 167 1.33 4.18 -8.72
CA GLY A 167 1.61 3.76 -7.35
C GLY A 167 0.53 2.84 -6.80
N HIS A 168 0.56 2.66 -5.47
CA HIS A 168 -0.34 1.79 -4.73
C HIS A 168 -1.83 2.18 -4.87
N ASP A 169 -2.15 3.48 -4.88
CA ASP A 169 -3.52 3.99 -5.10
C ASP A 169 -4.12 3.44 -6.40
N ASP A 170 -3.40 3.63 -7.52
CA ASP A 170 -3.90 3.29 -8.85
C ASP A 170 -3.95 1.78 -9.04
N TYR A 171 -2.95 1.05 -8.52
CA TYR A 171 -2.94 -0.40 -8.56
C TYR A 171 -4.08 -1.02 -7.73
N MET A 172 -4.32 -0.51 -6.51
CA MET A 172 -5.40 -1.00 -5.66
C MET A 172 -6.78 -0.67 -6.25
N TYR A 173 -6.92 0.49 -6.90
CA TYR A 173 -8.11 0.83 -7.67
C TYR A 173 -8.35 -0.15 -8.84
N LEU A 174 -7.30 -0.49 -9.60
CA LEU A 174 -7.40 -1.49 -10.68
C LEU A 174 -7.82 -2.86 -10.14
N ILE A 175 -7.22 -3.31 -9.03
CA ILE A 175 -7.60 -4.56 -8.34
C ILE A 175 -9.09 -4.53 -7.97
N ALA A 176 -9.55 -3.46 -7.33
CA ALA A 176 -10.94 -3.33 -6.89
C ALA A 176 -11.92 -3.37 -8.08
N LYS A 177 -11.59 -2.66 -9.16
CA LYS A 177 -12.42 -2.58 -10.37
C LYS A 177 -12.52 -3.93 -11.09
N GLU A 178 -11.40 -4.56 -11.39
CA GLU A 178 -11.36 -5.79 -12.19
C GLU A 178 -11.83 -7.02 -11.40
N ASN A 179 -11.73 -7.00 -10.07
CA ASN A 179 -12.35 -8.01 -9.21
C ASN A 179 -13.85 -7.76 -8.96
N ASN A 180 -14.46 -6.77 -9.62
CA ASN A 180 -15.89 -6.45 -9.53
C ASN A 180 -16.36 -6.22 -8.10
N THR A 181 -15.62 -5.41 -7.33
CA THR A 181 -16.01 -5.07 -5.97
C THR A 181 -17.42 -4.47 -5.90
N THR A 182 -18.10 -4.69 -4.76
CA THR A 182 -19.38 -4.07 -4.44
C THR A 182 -19.24 -2.79 -3.61
N LEU A 183 -18.01 -2.32 -3.39
CA LEU A 183 -17.74 -1.06 -2.70
C LEU A 183 -18.36 0.14 -3.47
N PRO A 184 -18.86 1.17 -2.75
CA PRO A 184 -19.45 2.34 -3.39
C PRO A 184 -18.39 3.19 -4.11
N SER A 185 -18.83 4.10 -5.00
CA SER A 185 -17.92 4.99 -5.73
C SER A 185 -17.04 5.84 -4.80
N ALA A 186 -17.56 6.28 -3.66
CA ALA A 186 -16.80 6.97 -2.63
C ALA A 186 -15.59 6.17 -2.11
N ALA A 187 -15.73 4.86 -1.93
CA ALA A 187 -14.64 3.98 -1.52
C ALA A 187 -13.55 3.89 -2.59
N LEU A 188 -13.96 3.71 -3.85
CA LEU A 188 -13.04 3.65 -4.99
C LEU A 188 -12.30 4.97 -5.20
N PHE A 189 -12.99 6.09 -4.96
CA PHE A 189 -12.39 7.43 -5.00
C PHE A 189 -11.37 7.61 -3.88
N ILE A 190 -11.67 7.18 -2.65
CA ILE A 190 -10.71 7.19 -1.54
C ILE A 190 -9.47 6.36 -1.93
N ILE A 191 -9.65 5.09 -2.31
CA ILE A 191 -8.52 4.20 -2.65
C ILE A 191 -7.62 4.82 -3.72
N ARG A 192 -8.21 5.42 -4.76
CA ARG A 192 -7.45 5.96 -5.90
C ARG A 192 -6.78 7.31 -5.66
N TYR A 193 -7.23 8.09 -4.68
CA TYR A 193 -6.80 9.49 -4.53
C TYR A 193 -6.42 9.88 -3.10
N HIS A 194 -6.27 8.91 -2.18
CA HIS A 194 -5.89 9.20 -0.80
C HIS A 194 -4.47 9.76 -0.67
N SER A 195 -3.58 9.46 -1.61
CA SER A 195 -2.25 10.05 -1.68
C SER A 195 -2.23 11.39 -2.46
N PHE A 196 -3.37 11.93 -2.92
CA PHE A 196 -3.39 13.12 -3.77
C PHE A 196 -3.41 14.43 -2.96
N SER A 197 -2.38 14.65 -2.15
CA SER A 197 -2.28 15.79 -1.22
C SER A 197 -2.44 17.16 -1.88
N ALA A 198 -1.93 17.33 -3.10
CA ALA A 198 -2.11 18.58 -3.85
C ALA A 198 -3.60 18.91 -4.08
N LEU A 199 -4.48 17.89 -4.23
CA LEU A 199 -5.92 18.09 -4.32
C LEU A 199 -6.58 18.26 -2.95
N HIS A 200 -6.48 17.27 -2.06
CA HIS A 200 -7.30 17.24 -0.84
C HIS A 200 -6.72 18.06 0.31
N THR A 201 -5.46 18.48 0.24
CA THR A 201 -4.83 19.36 1.25
C THR A 201 -4.66 20.77 0.70
N ALA A 202 -4.08 20.93 -0.49
CA ALA A 202 -3.82 22.26 -1.07
C ALA A 202 -4.94 22.81 -1.95
N GLY A 203 -5.88 21.97 -2.39
CA GLY A 203 -7.01 22.39 -3.22
C GLY A 203 -6.67 22.64 -4.70
N ALA A 204 -5.51 22.19 -5.17
CA ALA A 204 -5.11 22.24 -6.57
C ALA A 204 -5.93 21.27 -7.44
N TYR A 205 -5.79 21.35 -8.77
CA TYR A 205 -6.40 20.43 -9.75
C TYR A 205 -7.94 20.31 -9.77
N LYS A 206 -8.68 21.11 -8.99
CA LYS A 206 -10.16 21.13 -8.98
C LYS A 206 -10.80 21.41 -10.33
N TYR A 207 -10.06 22.01 -11.27
CA TYR A 207 -10.51 22.27 -12.64
C TYR A 207 -10.60 21.00 -13.50
N LEU A 208 -10.02 19.87 -13.07
CA LEU A 208 -10.16 18.57 -13.74
C LEU A 208 -11.36 17.76 -13.22
N MET A 209 -11.86 18.09 -12.03
CA MET A 209 -12.93 17.34 -11.36
C MET A 209 -14.30 17.51 -12.04
N ASN A 210 -15.04 16.40 -12.15
CA ASN A 210 -16.46 16.40 -12.49
C ASN A 210 -17.33 16.56 -11.21
N GLU A 211 -18.66 16.44 -11.32
CA GLU A 211 -19.54 16.56 -10.14
C GLU A 211 -19.43 15.37 -9.17
N GLU A 212 -19.26 14.16 -9.67
CA GLU A 212 -19.08 12.96 -8.83
C GLU A 212 -17.80 13.05 -7.99
N ASP A 213 -16.70 13.54 -8.58
CA ASP A 213 -15.45 13.78 -7.87
C ASP A 213 -15.64 14.76 -6.70
N LYS A 214 -16.44 15.83 -6.91
CA LYS A 214 -16.72 16.84 -5.87
C LYS A 214 -17.54 16.27 -4.73
N GLU A 215 -18.44 15.33 -5.02
CA GLU A 215 -19.21 14.63 -4.01
C GLU A 215 -18.32 13.67 -3.20
N ASN A 216 -17.49 12.90 -3.90
CA ASN A 216 -16.60 11.92 -3.28
C ASN A 216 -15.43 12.55 -2.51
N LEU A 217 -14.97 13.75 -2.90
CA LEU A 217 -13.93 14.49 -2.17
C LEU A 217 -14.28 14.74 -0.70
N LYS A 218 -15.57 14.84 -0.37
CA LYS A 218 -16.03 14.97 1.03
C LYS A 218 -15.67 13.75 1.86
N TRP A 219 -15.84 12.55 1.29
CA TRP A 219 -15.48 11.29 1.92
C TRP A 219 -13.96 11.12 2.02
N LEU A 220 -13.22 11.56 1.02
CA LEU A 220 -11.77 11.58 1.07
C LEU A 220 -11.24 12.48 2.21
N HIS A 221 -11.82 13.67 2.40
CA HIS A 221 -11.45 14.51 3.55
C HIS A 221 -11.79 13.89 4.91
N ILE A 222 -12.82 13.04 4.99
CA ILE A 222 -13.12 12.28 6.22
C ILE A 222 -12.04 11.23 6.42
N PHE A 223 -11.78 10.42 5.39
CA PHE A 223 -10.81 9.33 5.41
C PHE A 223 -9.40 9.80 5.81
N ASN A 224 -8.90 10.86 5.17
CA ASN A 224 -7.52 11.34 5.33
C ASN A 224 -7.16 11.75 6.78
N LYS A 225 -8.17 12.10 7.60
CA LYS A 225 -7.94 12.37 9.04
C LYS A 225 -7.49 11.11 9.77
N TYR A 226 -8.00 9.96 9.38
CA TYR A 226 -7.69 8.70 10.03
C TYR A 226 -6.38 8.15 9.52
N ASP A 227 -6.18 8.16 8.19
CA ASP A 227 -4.93 7.76 7.57
C ASP A 227 -3.72 8.51 8.18
N LEU A 228 -3.80 9.84 8.32
CA LEU A 228 -2.69 10.61 8.90
C LEU A 228 -2.56 10.48 10.43
N TYR A 229 -3.66 10.55 11.19
CA TYR A 229 -3.60 10.74 12.65
C TYR A 229 -3.80 9.48 13.48
N SER A 230 -4.22 8.34 12.90
CA SER A 230 -4.29 7.08 13.67
C SER A 230 -2.92 6.52 14.03
N LYS A 231 -1.87 6.97 13.33
CA LYS A 231 -0.44 6.64 13.56
C LYS A 231 0.07 6.96 14.97
N ILE A 232 -0.68 7.77 15.74
CA ILE A 232 -0.29 8.30 17.07
C ILE A 232 -1.08 7.63 18.22
N LEU A 233 -1.91 6.61 17.97
CA LEU A 233 -2.76 6.05 19.04
C LEU A 233 -1.92 5.39 20.19
N PRO A 234 -2.14 5.77 21.46
CA PRO A 234 -1.32 5.35 22.60
C PRO A 234 -1.56 3.91 23.10
N ASP A 235 -2.45 3.13 22.47
CA ASP A 235 -2.84 1.78 22.92
C ASP A 235 -2.26 0.67 22.00
N LYS A 236 -1.01 0.87 21.56
CA LYS A 236 -0.26 0.02 20.59
C LYS A 236 -0.13 -1.46 21.00
N ALA A 237 -0.08 -1.75 22.31
CA ALA A 237 0.29 -3.06 22.83
C ALA A 237 -0.79 -4.17 22.71
N LYS A 238 -2.00 -3.86 22.23
CA LYS A 238 -3.15 -4.79 22.27
C LYS A 238 -3.60 -5.33 20.91
N MET A 239 -3.10 -4.82 19.78
CA MET A 239 -3.62 -5.21 18.46
C MET A 239 -2.87 -6.39 17.80
N VAL A 240 -1.58 -6.59 18.11
CA VAL A 240 -0.69 -7.48 17.33
C VAL A 240 -0.41 -8.86 17.98
N LYS A 241 -0.92 -9.15 19.18
CA LYS A 241 -0.75 -10.49 19.79
C LYS A 241 -1.72 -11.52 19.19
N MET A 242 -1.50 -11.88 17.94
CA MET A 242 -2.13 -13.03 17.28
C MET A 242 -1.30 -14.28 17.61
N ASP A 243 -1.50 -14.82 18.82
CA ASP A 243 -0.82 -16.04 19.27
C ASP A 243 -1.36 -17.26 18.49
N HIS A 244 -0.51 -17.86 17.65
CA HIS A 244 -0.80 -19.05 16.83
C HIS A 244 -0.99 -20.36 17.64
N SER A 245 -1.37 -20.30 18.91
CA SER A 245 -1.45 -21.46 19.80
C SER A 245 -2.86 -21.91 20.20
N ARG A 246 -3.95 -21.37 19.63
CA ARG A 246 -5.32 -21.85 19.93
C ARG A 246 -5.98 -22.60 18.78
N HIS A 247 -5.43 -23.76 18.47
CA HIS A 247 -6.23 -24.90 18.02
C HIS A 247 -5.71 -26.15 18.74
N CYS A 248 -6.65 -26.95 19.25
CA CYS A 248 -6.47 -28.13 20.10
C CYS A 248 -6.45 -27.83 21.61
N SER A 249 -7.63 -27.72 22.22
CA SER A 249 -8.15 -28.79 23.11
C SER A 249 -9.49 -28.34 23.68
N GLY A 250 -10.55 -29.08 23.35
CA GLY A 250 -11.72 -29.11 24.20
C GLY A 250 -11.39 -29.99 25.40
N ASP A 251 -11.68 -29.53 26.60
CA ASP A 251 -12.29 -30.39 27.61
C ASP A 251 -12.98 -29.55 28.67
N ALA A 252 -14.19 -29.99 29.00
CA ALA A 252 -15.01 -29.46 30.05
C ALA A 252 -14.38 -29.78 31.41
N THR A 253 -14.42 -28.84 32.35
CA THR A 253 -14.84 -29.16 33.72
C THR A 253 -15.23 -27.90 34.48
N ASN A 254 -16.24 -28.12 35.30
CA ASN A 254 -17.03 -27.19 36.08
C ASN A 254 -16.40 -27.03 37.47
N GLN A 255 -16.31 -25.81 38.01
CA GLN A 255 -16.49 -25.52 39.45
C GLN A 255 -16.44 -24.01 39.71
N GLY A 256 -17.47 -23.50 40.40
CA GLY A 256 -17.70 -22.08 40.57
C GLY A 256 -17.11 -21.48 41.85
N HIS A 257 -17.13 -20.15 41.91
CA HIS A 257 -17.27 -19.37 43.14
C HIS A 257 -17.89 -18.00 42.85
N THR A 258 -18.76 -17.59 43.77
CA THR A 258 -19.67 -16.45 43.71
C THR A 258 -19.05 -15.11 44.14
N LYS A 259 -19.56 -14.04 43.49
CA LYS A 259 -19.71 -12.62 43.90
C LYS A 259 -18.52 -11.66 43.74
N ARG A 260 -18.65 -10.74 42.77
CA ARG A 260 -19.09 -9.34 43.00
C ARG A 260 -19.66 -8.75 41.71
N LYS A 261 -20.77 -8.00 41.85
CA LYS A 261 -21.39 -7.21 40.78
C LYS A 261 -20.54 -5.95 40.58
N GLU A 262 -19.95 -5.80 39.42
CA GLU A 262 -19.77 -4.50 38.78
C GLU A 262 -20.57 -4.54 37.47
N GLN A 263 -21.51 -3.61 37.32
CA GLN A 263 -22.20 -3.36 36.06
C GLN A 263 -21.22 -2.67 35.12
N GLY A 264 -20.33 -3.44 34.52
CA GLY A 264 -19.59 -3.07 33.32
C GLY A 264 -20.16 -3.86 32.15
N ILE A 265 -20.63 -3.18 31.12
CA ILE A 265 -20.87 -3.82 29.82
C ILE A 265 -19.51 -4.43 29.41
N PRO A 266 -19.38 -5.75 29.20
CA PRO A 266 -18.12 -6.32 28.79
C PRO A 266 -17.87 -5.89 27.35
N THR A 267 -17.01 -4.90 27.15
CA THR A 267 -16.45 -4.58 25.85
C THR A 267 -15.63 -5.79 25.40
N LYS A 268 -16.17 -6.58 24.47
CA LYS A 268 -15.38 -7.62 23.78
C LYS A 268 -14.05 -7.02 23.31
N PRO A 269 -12.91 -7.74 23.41
CA PRO A 269 -11.62 -7.28 22.94
C PRO A 269 -11.68 -6.86 21.46
N VAL A 270 -11.01 -5.77 21.12
CA VAL A 270 -10.94 -5.21 19.75
C VAL A 270 -10.57 -6.27 18.70
N ILE A 271 -9.66 -7.19 19.04
CA ILE A 271 -9.24 -8.30 18.19
C ILE A 271 -10.40 -9.25 17.84
N GLU A 272 -11.28 -9.58 18.80
CA GLU A 272 -12.42 -10.47 18.53
C GLU A 272 -13.45 -9.80 17.60
N ARG A 273 -13.53 -8.46 17.58
CA ARG A 273 -14.43 -7.70 16.69
C ARG A 273 -13.84 -7.45 15.30
N ILE A 274 -12.52 -7.33 15.20
CA ILE A 274 -11.80 -7.33 13.91
C ILE A 274 -11.90 -8.73 13.27
N LEU A 275 -11.80 -9.79 14.08
CA LEU A 275 -12.13 -11.14 13.63
C LEU A 275 -13.60 -11.26 13.19
N ASP A 276 -14.55 -10.61 13.86
CA ASP A 276 -15.95 -10.57 13.41
C ASP A 276 -16.07 -9.91 12.00
N LEU A 277 -15.37 -8.79 11.74
CA LEU A 277 -15.30 -8.17 10.39
C LEU A 277 -14.64 -9.09 9.34
N VAL A 278 -13.55 -9.77 9.71
CA VAL A 278 -12.85 -10.74 8.84
C VAL A 278 -13.68 -12.01 8.63
N LEU A 279 -14.46 -12.44 9.62
CA LEU A 279 -15.36 -13.59 9.54
C LEU A 279 -16.62 -13.27 8.72
N GLU A 280 -17.12 -12.04 8.78
CA GLU A 280 -18.20 -11.56 7.89
C GLU A 280 -17.73 -11.53 6.43
N ALA A 281 -16.49 -11.08 6.16
CA ALA A 281 -15.89 -11.18 4.83
C ALA A 281 -15.76 -12.65 4.34
N LYS A 282 -15.44 -13.59 5.24
CA LYS A 282 -15.42 -15.03 4.92
C LYS A 282 -16.82 -15.61 4.65
N HIS A 283 -17.87 -15.12 5.30
CA HIS A 283 -19.24 -15.57 5.05
C HIS A 283 -19.80 -15.02 3.72
N CYS A 284 -19.44 -13.80 3.33
CA CYS A 284 -19.80 -13.25 2.01
C CYS A 284 -19.16 -14.02 0.85
N ALA A 285 -17.94 -14.55 1.02
CA ALA A 285 -17.30 -15.45 0.06
C ALA A 285 -17.95 -16.87 0.00
N GLY A 286 -18.70 -17.25 1.04
CA GLY A 286 -19.34 -18.57 1.15
C GLY A 286 -20.84 -18.60 0.79
N ALA A 287 -21.52 -17.45 0.74
CA ALA A 287 -22.98 -17.37 0.56
C ALA A 287 -23.44 -17.25 -0.92
N GLY A 288 -22.52 -17.30 -1.88
CA GLY A 288 -22.81 -17.24 -3.31
C GLY A 288 -22.94 -18.61 -3.99
N ARG A 289 -23.69 -19.57 -3.40
CA ARG A 289 -24.12 -20.80 -4.10
C ARG A 289 -25.17 -21.55 -3.28
N GLY A 290 -26.45 -21.19 -3.44
CA GLY A 290 -27.53 -21.90 -2.75
C GLY A 290 -28.95 -21.55 -3.20
N GLY A 291 -29.41 -22.18 -4.29
CA GLY A 291 -30.83 -22.37 -4.62
C GLY A 291 -31.43 -21.30 -5.55
N GLY A 292 -32.09 -21.61 -6.66
CA GLY A 292 -32.42 -22.88 -7.32
C GLY A 292 -33.51 -22.63 -8.36
N ARG A 293 -33.49 -23.33 -9.51
CA ARG A 293 -34.69 -23.90 -10.17
C ARG A 293 -34.35 -24.66 -11.44
N GLU A 294 -35.05 -25.79 -11.53
CA GLU A 294 -35.60 -26.45 -12.71
C GLU A 294 -34.75 -27.37 -13.60
N LYS A 295 -35.28 -28.59 -13.68
CA LYS A 295 -34.88 -29.74 -14.47
C LYS A 295 -34.97 -29.44 -15.97
N LYS A 296 -33.94 -29.82 -16.73
CA LYS A 296 -34.10 -30.44 -18.05
C LYS A 296 -33.05 -31.53 -18.23
N GLU A 297 -33.53 -32.75 -18.43
CA GLU A 297 -32.78 -33.89 -18.97
C GLU A 297 -32.31 -33.55 -20.38
N ILE A 298 -31.00 -33.69 -20.65
CA ILE A 298 -30.49 -34.13 -21.95
C ILE A 298 -29.28 -35.05 -21.70
N GLN A 299 -29.28 -36.16 -22.42
CA GLN A 299 -28.39 -37.31 -22.31
C GLN A 299 -26.96 -37.02 -22.79
N GLY A 300 -25.99 -37.69 -22.13
CA GLY A 300 -24.80 -38.26 -22.76
C GLY A 300 -23.59 -37.34 -22.93
N GLU A 301 -22.57 -37.48 -22.07
CA GLU A 301 -21.28 -38.08 -22.46
C GLU A 301 -20.40 -38.30 -21.22
N LYS A 302 -19.71 -39.45 -21.19
CA LYS A 302 -18.84 -39.89 -20.09
C LYS A 302 -17.46 -39.25 -20.26
N VAL A 303 -16.99 -38.51 -19.26
CA VAL A 303 -15.55 -38.30 -19.03
C VAL A 303 -15.22 -38.57 -17.56
N ARG A 304 -14.31 -39.51 -17.33
CA ARG A 304 -13.80 -39.91 -16.01
C ARG A 304 -12.87 -38.84 -15.45
N VAL A 305 -13.08 -38.44 -14.19
CA VAL A 305 -12.09 -37.73 -13.36
C VAL A 305 -11.91 -38.53 -12.06
N PRO A 306 -10.68 -38.90 -11.65
CA PRO A 306 -10.48 -39.61 -10.39
C PRO A 306 -10.64 -38.67 -9.18
N LYS A 307 -11.38 -39.15 -8.18
CA LYS A 307 -11.37 -38.60 -6.81
C LYS A 307 -10.00 -38.85 -6.17
N LEU A 308 -9.41 -37.84 -5.54
CA LEU A 308 -8.55 -38.04 -4.38
C LEU A 308 -8.84 -36.93 -3.34
N LEU A 309 -9.40 -37.34 -2.21
CA LEU A 309 -9.56 -36.55 -1.00
C LEU A 309 -8.26 -36.58 -0.17
N ASN A 310 -8.01 -35.48 0.53
CA ASN A 310 -7.38 -35.37 1.87
C ASN A 310 -6.04 -36.08 2.13
N ALA A 311 -4.95 -35.31 2.08
CA ALA A 311 -3.82 -35.29 3.04
C ALA A 311 -2.82 -34.26 2.47
N THR A 312 -2.48 -33.16 3.14
CA THR A 312 -1.29 -33.14 4.01
C THR A 312 -1.33 -31.85 4.84
N ARG A 313 -1.67 -31.99 6.13
CA ARG A 313 -1.24 -31.08 7.20
C ARG A 313 0.04 -31.69 7.80
N CYS A 314 0.95 -30.82 8.24
CA CYS A 314 2.14 -31.11 9.04
C CYS A 314 3.34 -31.76 8.32
N ALA A 315 4.23 -30.93 7.80
CA ALA A 315 5.66 -31.22 7.79
C ALA A 315 6.46 -29.90 7.84
N ASN A 316 7.52 -29.89 8.64
CA ASN A 316 8.54 -28.85 8.81
C ASN A 316 8.43 -27.92 10.03
N LEU A 317 8.32 -28.54 11.22
CA LEU A 317 9.02 -28.05 12.41
C LEU A 317 9.77 -29.23 13.03
N LYS A 318 11.06 -29.35 12.70
CA LYS A 318 12.11 -30.09 13.42
C LYS A 318 13.36 -30.15 12.54
N MET A 319 14.21 -29.13 12.64
CA MET A 319 15.65 -29.35 12.67
C MET A 319 16.34 -28.09 13.20
N LEU A 320 17.41 -28.33 13.95
CA LEU A 320 18.36 -27.37 14.51
C LEU A 320 18.00 -26.77 15.88
N ASN A 321 18.10 -27.61 16.89
CA ASN A 321 18.76 -27.21 18.14
C ASN A 321 19.60 -28.37 18.68
N SER A 322 20.90 -28.09 18.82
CA SER A 322 21.97 -28.79 19.57
C SER A 322 23.08 -29.42 18.71
N ILE A 323 24.23 -28.73 18.67
CA ILE A 323 25.56 -29.20 19.13
C ILE A 323 26.53 -27.99 19.07
N SER A 324 27.33 -27.83 20.12
CA SER A 324 28.46 -26.90 20.32
C SER A 324 29.55 -27.72 21.06
N PRO A 325 30.85 -27.35 21.21
CA PRO A 325 31.74 -26.38 20.52
C PRO A 325 33.12 -26.99 20.06
N HIS A 326 33.98 -26.13 19.46
CA HIS A 326 35.46 -26.15 19.39
C HIS A 326 36.25 -27.02 18.37
N PHE A 327 36.94 -26.37 17.40
CA PHE A 327 38.41 -26.07 17.33
C PHE A 327 38.73 -25.43 15.93
N VAL A 328 39.11 -24.14 15.80
CA VAL A 328 40.45 -23.49 15.73
C VAL A 328 41.11 -23.42 14.33
N SER A 329 41.54 -22.19 13.95
CA SER A 329 42.69 -21.82 13.05
C SER A 329 42.49 -22.10 11.54
N ASP A 330 42.79 -21.24 10.55
CA ASP A 330 43.62 -20.04 10.34
C ASP A 330 43.05 -19.20 9.18
N TYR A 331 43.29 -17.88 9.14
CA TYR A 331 44.08 -17.20 8.09
C TYR A 331 44.00 -15.67 8.26
N ALA A 332 45.19 -15.06 8.36
CA ALA A 332 45.45 -13.63 8.29
C ALA A 332 46.02 -13.27 6.87
N PRO A 333 46.52 -12.05 6.58
CA PRO A 333 45.89 -11.14 5.61
C PRO A 333 46.81 -10.73 4.44
N ALA A 334 46.26 -9.86 3.57
CA ALA A 334 46.92 -8.84 2.75
C ALA A 334 48.14 -9.21 1.86
N ARG A 335 48.05 -8.88 0.56
CA ARG A 335 49.23 -8.58 -0.26
C ARG A 335 49.09 -7.26 -1.02
N HIS A 336 50.13 -6.47 -0.83
CA HIS A 336 50.56 -5.31 -1.60
C HIS A 336 50.59 -5.55 -3.12
N PHE A 337 50.30 -4.48 -3.85
CA PHE A 337 50.98 -4.18 -5.12
C PHE A 337 51.46 -2.73 -5.05
N ASP A 338 52.77 -2.56 -5.10
CA ASP A 338 53.46 -1.28 -5.32
C ASP A 338 54.02 -1.30 -6.75
N GLY A 339 54.06 -0.13 -7.39
CA GLY A 339 54.37 0.03 -8.80
C GLY A 339 54.31 1.50 -9.22
N SER A 340 55.14 2.32 -8.59
CA SER A 340 55.44 3.71 -8.90
C SER A 340 55.70 4.01 -10.39
N TYR A 341 55.12 5.10 -10.91
CA TYR A 341 55.79 6.06 -11.81
C TYR A 341 55.12 7.43 -11.65
N GLY A 342 55.91 8.44 -11.31
CA GLY A 342 55.44 9.78 -10.98
C GLY A 342 55.32 10.72 -12.18
N ALA A 343 54.54 11.80 -12.01
CA ALA A 343 54.82 13.13 -12.55
C ALA A 343 53.83 14.16 -11.99
N ARG A 344 54.40 15.10 -11.21
CA ARG A 344 54.11 16.54 -11.10
C ARG A 344 52.73 17.06 -11.54
N SER A 345 52.02 17.63 -10.56
CA SER A 345 51.09 18.75 -10.70
C SER A 345 51.80 20.02 -11.22
N PRO A 346 51.08 20.89 -11.94
CA PRO A 346 50.80 22.19 -11.35
C PRO A 346 49.34 22.67 -11.49
N SER A 347 49.04 23.61 -10.61
CA SER A 347 47.85 24.44 -10.39
C SER A 347 47.30 25.20 -11.62
N PRO A 348 46.06 25.74 -11.52
CA PRO A 348 45.31 26.27 -12.67
C PRO A 348 45.65 27.73 -12.99
N THR A 349 45.48 28.12 -14.26
CA THR A 349 45.42 29.52 -14.71
C THR A 349 44.13 29.78 -15.50
N PRO A 350 43.65 31.04 -15.53
CA PRO A 350 42.25 31.35 -15.78
C PRO A 350 41.93 31.77 -17.22
N PHE A 351 40.61 31.82 -17.47
CA PHE A 351 39.90 32.45 -18.58
C PHE A 351 40.56 33.72 -19.15
N SER A 352 40.61 33.80 -20.48
CA SER A 352 40.55 35.06 -21.22
C SER A 352 39.80 34.86 -22.54
N HIS A 353 38.85 35.77 -22.80
CA HIS A 353 38.07 35.92 -24.03
C HIS A 353 38.94 36.22 -25.25
N PRO A 354 38.36 36.14 -26.45
CA PRO A 354 38.54 37.22 -27.41
C PRO A 354 37.20 37.83 -27.84
N THR A 355 37.19 39.15 -27.80
CA THR A 355 36.29 40.05 -28.52
C THR A 355 36.65 40.02 -30.01
N LEU A 356 35.67 39.71 -30.86
CA LEU A 356 35.23 40.50 -32.03
C LEU A 356 34.03 39.82 -32.69
#